data_AF-A0A1Q7ULL4-F1
#
_entry.id   AF-A0A1Q7ULL4-F1
#
_cell.length_a   1.000
_cell.length_b   1.000
_cell.length_c   1.000
_cell.angle_alpha   90.00
_cell.angle_beta   90.00
_cell.angle_gamma   90.00
#
_symmetry.space_group_name_H-M   'P 1'
#
loop_
_entity.id
_entity.type
_entity.pdbx_description
1 polymer ?
#
loop_
_entity_poly.entity_id
_entity_poly.type
_entity_poly.pdbx_seq_one_letter_code
_entity_poly.pdbx_strand_id
1 'polypeptide(L)'
;MTRLLIILFIAVAATLVPPAGRATGGRYAFVGGTPRERAEVTRALHASSFDWNLVPRIAIHIAPVASSYATPGEIWLDPDLLAAGSFAWGVVQHEYAHQVDFFLLNEPARELLMRELGARTWCSDTAVPHDRLGCERFASALAWAYWPSPENVMRVAPTRGFSPVRFRGLVNSILSTEGAR
;
A
#
# COMPACT_ATOMS: atom_id res chain seq x y z
N MET A 1 66.83 5.37 17.88
CA MET A 1 66.26 6.66 17.46
C MET A 1 65.41 6.39 16.21
N THR A 2 64.09 6.24 16.37
CA THR A 2 63.06 7.20 15.89
C THR A 2 63.10 7.34 14.35
N ARG A 3 62.09 7.05 13.51
CA ARG A 3 60.61 7.16 13.58
C ARG A 3 60.01 6.23 12.50
N LEU A 4 59.05 5.35 12.83
CA LEU A 4 57.62 5.44 12.48
C LEU A 4 57.26 6.29 11.24
N LEU A 5 56.71 5.65 10.20
CA LEU A 5 55.83 6.27 9.21
C LEU A 5 54.63 5.34 9.00
N ILE A 6 53.51 5.72 9.63
CA ILE A 6 52.21 5.05 9.63
C ILE A 6 51.29 5.81 8.68
N ILE A 7 50.79 5.07 7.67
CA ILE A 7 49.40 4.97 7.14
C ILE A 7 48.64 6.27 6.78
N LEU A 8 48.11 6.33 5.54
CA LEU A 8 46.66 6.46 5.31
C LEU A 8 46.25 6.07 3.88
N PHE A 9 45.72 4.86 3.71
CA PHE A 9 44.95 4.47 2.53
C PHE A 9 43.49 4.89 2.77
N ILE A 10 43.02 5.92 2.07
CA ILE A 10 41.62 6.36 2.12
C ILE A 10 40.79 5.39 1.28
N ALA A 11 40.02 4.53 1.95
CA ALA A 11 38.99 3.71 1.32
C ALA A 11 37.81 4.60 0.90
N VAL A 12 37.60 4.77 -0.40
CA VAL A 12 36.40 5.41 -0.96
C VAL A 12 35.26 4.40 -0.87
N ALA A 13 34.50 4.45 0.22
CA ALA A 13 33.21 3.77 0.34
C ALA A 13 32.17 4.56 -0.47
N ALA A 14 31.95 4.18 -1.73
CA ALA A 14 30.83 4.67 -2.51
C ALA A 14 29.53 4.11 -1.92
N THR A 15 28.77 4.96 -1.24
CA THR A 15 27.44 4.64 -0.73
C THR A 15 26.49 4.49 -1.91
N LEU A 16 26.06 3.25 -2.19
CA LEU A 16 24.87 2.95 -3.00
C LEU A 16 23.64 3.42 -2.22
N VAL A 17 23.32 4.71 -2.27
CA VAL A 17 22.01 5.21 -1.86
C VAL A 17 21.08 4.92 -3.04
N PRO A 18 20.13 3.97 -2.94
CA PRO A 18 19.13 3.82 -3.98
C PRO A 18 18.40 5.16 -4.13
N PRO A 19 18.07 5.60 -5.35
CA PRO A 19 17.26 6.80 -5.51
C PRO A 19 15.98 6.57 -4.71
N ALA A 20 15.69 7.47 -3.78
CA ALA A 20 14.36 7.57 -3.20
C ALA A 20 13.42 7.93 -4.35
N GLY A 21 12.93 6.91 -5.06
CA GLY A 21 11.74 7.05 -5.89
C GLY A 21 10.71 7.67 -4.98
N ARG A 22 10.29 8.91 -5.28
CA ARG A 22 9.30 9.61 -4.49
C ARG A 22 8.06 8.72 -4.51
N ALA A 23 7.77 8.07 -3.38
CA ALA A 23 6.45 7.55 -3.17
C ALA A 23 5.50 8.74 -3.29
N THR A 24 4.75 8.75 -4.37
CA THR A 24 3.86 9.86 -4.69
C THR A 24 2.48 9.51 -4.15
N GLY A 25 1.93 10.42 -3.35
CA GLY A 25 0.71 10.20 -2.57
C GLY A 25 -0.56 9.92 -3.40
N GLY A 26 -0.50 9.92 -4.72
CA GLY A 26 -1.63 9.64 -5.60
C GLY A 26 -2.32 10.91 -6.07
N ARG A 27 -3.33 10.73 -6.93
CA ARG A 27 -4.14 11.83 -7.46
C ARG A 27 -5.55 11.71 -6.91
N TYR A 28 -5.96 12.65 -6.08
CA TYR A 28 -7.30 12.64 -5.51
C TYR A 28 -7.86 14.04 -5.30
N ALA A 29 -9.17 14.12 -5.09
CA ALA A 29 -9.85 15.29 -4.56
C ALA A 29 -10.55 14.92 -3.26
N PHE A 30 -10.49 15.81 -2.26
CA PHE A 30 -11.24 15.61 -1.02
C PHE A 30 -12.66 16.15 -1.17
N VAL A 31 -13.63 15.35 -0.73
CA VAL A 31 -15.01 15.74 -0.51
C VAL A 31 -15.27 15.69 0.99
N GLY A 32 -15.57 16.84 1.60
CA GLY A 32 -15.71 16.95 3.05
C GLY A 32 -14.38 16.90 3.81
N GLY A 33 -14.47 16.58 5.10
CA GLY A 33 -13.34 16.52 6.03
C GLY A 33 -12.69 17.85 6.43
N THR A 34 -12.16 17.89 7.64
CA THR A 34 -11.37 19.02 8.16
C THR A 34 -9.94 19.02 7.58
N PRO A 35 -9.20 20.14 7.67
CA PRO A 35 -7.79 20.17 7.29
C PRO A 35 -6.94 19.10 7.99
N ARG A 36 -7.28 18.78 9.25
CA ARG A 36 -6.57 17.74 10.02
C ARG A 36 -6.81 16.35 9.45
N GLU A 37 -8.06 15.98 9.20
CA GLU A 37 -8.42 14.68 8.62
C GLU A 37 -7.80 14.48 7.24
N ARG A 38 -7.89 15.49 6.37
CA ARG A 38 -7.25 15.46 5.04
C ARG A 38 -5.73 15.30 5.12
N ALA A 39 -5.12 15.89 6.14
CA ALA A 39 -3.69 15.74 6.38
C ALA A 39 -3.33 14.33 6.87
N GLU A 40 -4.19 13.64 7.62
CA GLU A 40 -3.98 12.22 7.97
C GLU A 40 -4.00 11.32 6.74
N VAL A 41 -4.98 11.49 5.85
CA VAL A 41 -5.03 10.74 4.59
C VAL A 41 -3.75 10.98 3.77
N THR A 42 -3.34 12.24 3.66
CA THR A 42 -2.12 12.61 2.93
C THR A 42 -0.87 11.97 3.56
N ARG A 43 -0.73 12.02 4.90
CA ARG A 43 0.38 11.37 5.60
C ARG A 43 0.39 9.86 5.40
N ALA A 44 -0.77 9.22 5.49
CA ALA A 44 -0.90 7.79 5.27
C ALA A 44 -0.38 7.38 3.89
N LEU A 45 -0.79 8.09 2.83
CA LEU A 45 -0.36 7.77 1.47
C LEU A 45 1.13 8.06 1.25
N HIS A 46 1.66 9.13 1.86
CA HIS A 46 3.09 9.45 1.83
C HIS A 46 3.98 8.50 2.65
N ALA A 47 3.42 7.81 3.64
CA ALA A 47 4.16 6.82 4.44
C ALA A 47 4.40 5.50 3.68
N SER A 48 3.53 5.20 2.71
CA SER A 48 3.69 4.05 1.82
C SER A 48 4.82 4.28 0.82
N SER A 49 5.53 3.21 0.47
CA SER A 49 6.51 3.20 -0.63
C SER A 49 5.89 2.84 -1.99
N PHE A 50 4.57 2.60 -2.07
CA PHE A 50 3.87 2.32 -3.31
C PHE A 50 3.71 3.59 -4.14
N ASP A 51 3.76 3.47 -5.47
CA ASP A 51 3.45 4.59 -6.36
C ASP A 51 1.94 4.69 -6.61
N TRP A 52 1.26 5.51 -5.79
CA TRP A 52 -0.18 5.72 -5.92
C TRP A 52 -0.57 6.52 -7.18
N ASN A 53 0.38 7.11 -7.92
CA ASN A 53 0.08 7.79 -9.19
C ASN A 53 -0.24 6.82 -10.33
N LEU A 54 -0.07 5.52 -10.13
CA LEU A 54 -0.52 4.51 -11.09
C LEU A 54 -2.04 4.47 -11.21
N VAL A 55 -2.76 4.80 -10.13
CA VAL A 55 -4.23 4.89 -10.11
C VAL A 55 -4.69 6.21 -10.73
N PRO A 56 -5.80 6.26 -11.51
CA PRO A 56 -6.37 7.52 -12.00
C PRO A 56 -6.77 8.45 -10.87
N ARG A 57 -7.19 9.68 -11.20
CA ARG A 57 -7.69 10.59 -10.19
C ARG A 57 -8.99 10.05 -9.58
N ILE A 58 -9.06 9.95 -8.25
CA ILE A 58 -10.24 9.50 -7.50
C ILE A 58 -10.82 10.62 -6.61
N ALA A 59 -11.99 10.39 -6.02
CA ALA A 59 -12.49 11.20 -4.91
C ALA A 59 -12.37 10.46 -3.57
N ILE A 60 -12.01 11.21 -2.53
CA ILE A 60 -11.93 10.73 -1.15
C ILE A 60 -12.94 11.52 -0.33
N HIS A 61 -14.02 10.87 0.06
CA HIS A 61 -15.05 11.38 0.94
C HIS A 61 -14.64 11.16 2.39
N ILE A 62 -14.67 12.24 3.18
CA ILE A 62 -14.48 12.18 4.62
C ILE A 62 -15.79 12.62 5.26
N ALA A 63 -16.56 11.64 5.71
CA ALA A 63 -17.91 11.82 6.24
C ALA A 63 -18.26 10.65 7.18
N PRO A 64 -19.16 10.84 8.16
CA PRO A 64 -19.60 9.75 9.03
C PRO A 64 -20.18 8.59 8.22
N VAL A 65 -19.55 7.42 8.32
CA VAL A 65 -19.96 6.18 7.62
C VAL A 65 -19.82 4.99 8.56
N ALA A 66 -20.64 3.95 8.36
CA ALA A 66 -20.64 2.78 9.25
C ALA A 66 -19.29 2.03 9.28
N SER A 67 -18.63 1.97 8.12
CA SER A 67 -17.26 1.49 7.96
C SER A 67 -16.62 2.28 6.82
N SER A 68 -15.29 2.40 6.83
CA SER A 68 -14.58 2.89 5.64
C SER A 68 -14.68 1.85 4.52
N TYR A 69 -14.76 2.31 3.27
CA TYR A 69 -14.88 1.44 2.11
C TYR A 69 -14.46 2.15 0.83
N ALA A 70 -14.25 1.37 -0.23
CA ALA A 70 -13.93 1.84 -1.57
C ALA A 70 -14.93 1.30 -2.61
N THR A 71 -15.23 2.13 -3.61
CA THR A 71 -15.83 1.68 -4.88
C THR A 71 -15.01 2.25 -6.04
N PRO A 72 -15.18 1.80 -7.29
CA PRO A 72 -14.36 2.29 -8.40
C PRO A 72 -14.37 3.82 -8.52
N GLY A 73 -13.22 4.46 -8.31
CA GLY A 73 -13.04 5.91 -8.40
C GLY A 73 -13.34 6.70 -7.12
N GLU A 74 -13.76 6.02 -6.05
CA GLU A 74 -14.29 6.66 -4.85
C GLU A 74 -13.86 5.92 -3.58
N ILE A 75 -13.50 6.68 -2.53
CA ILE A 75 -13.19 6.14 -1.20
C ILE A 75 -13.98 6.91 -0.16
N TRP A 76 -14.58 6.23 0.81
CA TRP A 76 -15.22 6.82 1.98
C TRP A 76 -14.45 6.46 3.23
N LEU A 77 -14.03 7.48 3.97
CA LEU A 77 -13.29 7.37 5.22
C LEU A 77 -14.08 8.01 6.35
N ASP A 78 -14.19 7.27 7.45
CA ASP A 78 -14.84 7.77 8.64
C ASP A 78 -13.93 8.74 9.43
N PRO A 79 -14.41 9.93 9.86
CA PRO A 79 -13.62 10.87 10.64
C PRO A 79 -13.08 10.30 11.96
N ASP A 80 -13.84 9.44 12.66
CA ASP A 80 -13.41 8.86 13.94
C ASP A 80 -12.27 7.86 13.73
N LEU A 81 -12.28 7.13 12.60
CA LEU A 81 -11.12 6.35 12.18
C LEU A 81 -9.90 7.26 11.99
N LEU A 82 -10.02 8.36 11.24
CA LEU A 82 -8.89 9.27 10.98
C LEU A 82 -8.37 9.94 12.27
N ALA A 83 -9.22 10.13 13.27
CA ALA A 83 -8.83 10.64 14.58
C ALA A 83 -7.85 9.70 15.32
N ALA A 84 -7.79 8.41 14.96
CA ALA A 84 -6.86 7.44 15.52
C ALA A 84 -5.39 7.61 15.04
N GLY A 85 -5.10 8.58 14.17
CA GLY A 85 -3.74 8.89 13.74
C GLY A 85 -3.12 7.76 12.91
N SER A 86 -1.87 7.37 13.21
CA SER A 86 -1.15 6.38 12.39
C SER A 86 -1.78 4.99 12.37
N PHE A 87 -2.61 4.65 13.36
CA PHE A 87 -3.48 3.46 13.29
C PHE A 87 -4.35 3.46 12.03
N ALA A 88 -4.92 4.62 11.67
CA ALA A 88 -5.80 4.79 10.52
C ALA A 88 -5.07 4.63 9.19
N TRP A 89 -3.76 4.85 9.15
CA TRP A 89 -3.01 4.92 7.90
C TRP A 89 -3.00 3.59 7.15
N GLY A 90 -3.00 2.47 7.87
CA GLY A 90 -3.13 1.14 7.25
C GLY A 90 -4.48 0.98 6.55
N VAL A 91 -5.56 1.48 7.17
CA VAL A 91 -6.91 1.47 6.58
C VAL A 91 -6.99 2.38 5.36
N VAL A 92 -6.45 3.60 5.43
CA VAL A 92 -6.39 4.49 4.26
C VAL A 92 -5.68 3.83 3.08
N GLN A 93 -4.54 3.19 3.31
CA GLN A 93 -3.79 2.49 2.26
C GLN A 93 -4.54 1.25 1.75
N HIS A 94 -5.27 0.54 2.61
CA HIS A 94 -6.10 -0.60 2.24
C HIS A 94 -7.25 -0.16 1.32
N GLU A 95 -7.99 0.89 1.67
CA GLU A 95 -9.05 1.41 0.81
C GLU A 95 -8.51 1.91 -0.54
N TYR A 96 -7.34 2.54 -0.54
CA TYR A 96 -6.69 2.96 -1.78
C TYR A 96 -6.20 1.75 -2.61
N ALA A 97 -5.78 0.66 -1.96
CA ALA A 97 -5.39 -0.56 -2.66
C ALA A 97 -6.54 -1.21 -3.42
N HIS A 98 -7.80 -1.06 -3.00
CA HIS A 98 -8.94 -1.45 -3.83
C HIS A 98 -9.01 -0.68 -5.15
N GLN A 99 -8.53 0.56 -5.21
CA GLN A 99 -8.44 1.29 -6.48
C GLN A 99 -7.38 0.68 -7.41
N VAL A 100 -6.30 0.15 -6.87
CA VAL A 100 -5.32 -0.64 -7.67
C VAL A 100 -6.02 -1.86 -8.26
N ASP A 101 -6.85 -2.57 -7.49
CA ASP A 101 -7.65 -3.67 -8.00
C ASP A 101 -8.64 -3.24 -9.09
N PHE A 102 -9.41 -2.18 -8.86
CA PHE A 102 -10.43 -1.73 -9.81
C PHE A 102 -9.85 -1.27 -11.14
N PHE A 103 -8.69 -0.61 -11.13
CA PHE A 103 -8.15 0.04 -12.33
C PHE A 103 -7.01 -0.72 -12.98
N LEU A 104 -6.20 -1.46 -12.23
CA LEU A 104 -4.93 -2.01 -12.73
C LEU A 104 -4.90 -3.54 -12.76
N LEU A 105 -5.83 -4.23 -12.08
CA LEU A 105 -5.85 -5.69 -12.06
C LEU A 105 -6.92 -6.24 -13.00
N ASN A 106 -6.49 -7.12 -13.90
CA ASN A 106 -7.39 -7.96 -14.69
C ASN A 106 -7.58 -9.34 -14.02
N GLU A 107 -8.40 -10.18 -14.64
CA GLU A 107 -8.69 -11.52 -14.13
C GLU A 107 -7.45 -12.42 -14.00
N PRO A 108 -6.56 -12.56 -15.01
CA PRO A 108 -5.29 -13.26 -14.84
C PRO A 108 -4.43 -12.79 -13.64
N ALA A 109 -4.32 -11.47 -13.44
CA ALA A 109 -3.60 -10.91 -12.31
C ALA A 109 -4.25 -11.28 -10.97
N ARG A 110 -5.59 -11.19 -10.89
CA ARG A 110 -6.36 -11.59 -9.71
C ARG A 110 -6.19 -13.08 -9.41
N GLU A 111 -6.18 -13.94 -10.42
CA GLU A 111 -5.90 -15.37 -10.23
C GLU A 111 -4.50 -15.65 -9.67
N LEU A 112 -3.47 -14.97 -10.19
CA LEU A 112 -2.11 -15.07 -9.68
C LEU A 112 -2.03 -14.63 -8.22
N LEU A 113 -2.65 -13.50 -7.89
CA LEU A 113 -2.70 -12.97 -6.53
C LEU A 113 -3.48 -13.89 -5.59
N MET A 114 -4.60 -14.47 -6.02
CA MET A 114 -5.36 -15.44 -5.21
C MET A 114 -4.52 -16.66 -4.84
N ARG A 115 -3.75 -17.20 -5.80
CA ARG A 115 -2.84 -18.33 -5.54
C ARG A 115 -1.77 -17.97 -4.52
N GLU A 116 -1.17 -16.79 -4.62
CA GLU A 116 -0.11 -16.34 -3.70
C GLU A 116 -0.68 -16.00 -2.30
N LEU A 117 -1.87 -15.41 -2.22
CA LEU A 117 -2.49 -14.96 -0.98
C LEU A 117 -3.36 -16.03 -0.30
N GLY A 118 -3.52 -17.19 -0.94
CA GLY A 118 -4.30 -18.32 -0.44
C GLY A 118 -5.81 -18.04 -0.40
N ALA A 119 -6.31 -17.21 -1.32
CA ALA A 119 -7.73 -16.93 -1.48
C ALA A 119 -8.37 -17.89 -2.49
N ARG A 120 -9.68 -18.16 -2.32
CA ARG A 120 -10.45 -19.02 -3.25
C ARG A 120 -11.38 -18.24 -4.19
N THR A 121 -11.66 -17.00 -3.84
CA THR A 121 -12.59 -16.10 -4.53
C THR A 121 -12.10 -14.66 -4.32
N TRP A 122 -12.43 -13.77 -5.24
CA TRP A 122 -11.89 -12.41 -5.25
C TRP A 122 -12.67 -11.47 -4.32
N CYS A 123 -13.85 -10.98 -4.71
CA CYS A 123 -14.68 -10.08 -3.86
C CYS A 123 -16.17 -10.47 -3.75
N SER A 124 -16.67 -11.39 -4.57
CA SER A 124 -18.11 -11.52 -4.82
C SER A 124 -18.83 -12.61 -4.02
N ASP A 125 -18.12 -13.35 -3.17
CA ASP A 125 -18.68 -14.49 -2.44
C ASP A 125 -19.03 -14.11 -1.01
N THR A 126 -20.32 -13.91 -0.75
CA THR A 126 -20.83 -13.55 0.59
C THR A 126 -20.80 -14.72 1.57
N ALA A 127 -20.57 -15.96 1.12
CA ALA A 127 -20.41 -17.12 2.00
C ALA A 127 -18.98 -17.22 2.58
N VAL A 128 -18.03 -16.45 2.03
CA VAL A 128 -16.65 -16.38 2.50
C VAL A 128 -16.52 -15.20 3.46
N PRO A 129 -15.93 -15.39 4.66
CA PRO A 129 -15.67 -14.28 5.56
C PRO A 129 -14.86 -13.18 4.86
N HIS A 130 -15.17 -11.92 5.15
CA HIS A 130 -14.62 -10.78 4.43
C HIS A 130 -13.07 -10.80 4.37
N ASP A 131 -12.38 -11.07 5.49
CA ASP A 131 -10.91 -11.20 5.57
C ASP A 131 -10.30 -12.41 4.80
N ARG A 132 -11.16 -13.27 4.25
CA ARG A 132 -10.79 -14.43 3.42
C ARG A 132 -10.95 -14.18 1.93
N LEU A 133 -11.60 -13.09 1.54
CA LEU A 133 -11.70 -12.64 0.16
C LEU A 133 -10.32 -12.25 -0.39
N GLY A 134 -10.09 -12.54 -1.67
CA GLY A 134 -8.85 -12.26 -2.37
C GLY A 134 -8.55 -10.77 -2.46
N CYS A 135 -9.55 -9.93 -2.73
CA CYS A 135 -9.34 -8.48 -2.78
C CYS A 135 -9.03 -7.87 -1.42
N GLU A 136 -9.67 -8.34 -0.35
CA GLU A 136 -9.38 -7.90 1.01
C GLU A 136 -7.96 -8.30 1.46
N ARG A 137 -7.55 -9.52 1.10
CA ARG A 137 -6.19 -9.99 1.32
C ARG A 137 -5.18 -9.20 0.52
N PHE A 138 -5.49 -8.89 -0.73
CA PHE A 138 -4.65 -8.09 -1.60
C PHE A 138 -4.49 -6.67 -1.05
N ALA A 139 -5.58 -6.01 -0.69
CA ALA A 139 -5.57 -4.66 -0.15
C ALA A 139 -4.76 -4.57 1.14
N SER A 140 -4.99 -5.52 2.07
CA SER A 140 -4.22 -5.63 3.31
C SER A 140 -2.73 -5.93 3.05
N ALA A 141 -2.44 -6.86 2.13
CA ALA A 141 -1.07 -7.21 1.76
C ALA A 141 -0.32 -6.04 1.12
N LEU A 142 -0.98 -5.25 0.27
CA LEU A 142 -0.37 -4.08 -0.37
C LEU A 142 -0.10 -2.97 0.65
N ALA A 143 -1.08 -2.63 1.48
CA ALA A 143 -0.89 -1.68 2.58
C ALA A 143 0.27 -2.09 3.49
N TRP A 144 0.33 -3.35 3.91
CA TRP A 144 1.43 -3.86 4.73
C TRP A 144 2.77 -3.88 4.01
N ALA A 145 2.81 -4.40 2.78
CA ALA A 145 4.07 -4.63 2.09
C ALA A 145 4.76 -3.33 1.70
N TYR A 146 4.01 -2.27 1.43
CA TYR A 146 4.60 -0.97 1.06
C TYR A 146 4.74 -0.01 2.25
N TRP A 147 4.15 -0.30 3.41
CA TRP A 147 4.44 0.39 4.66
C TRP A 147 4.62 -0.61 5.83
N PRO A 148 5.77 -1.31 5.92
CA PRO A 148 6.02 -2.36 6.92
C PRO A 148 6.40 -1.78 8.29
N SER A 149 5.59 -0.86 8.83
CA SER A 149 5.77 -0.23 10.14
C SER A 149 5.07 -1.03 11.23
N PRO A 150 5.62 -1.13 12.47
CA PRO A 150 4.89 -1.72 13.61
C PRO A 150 3.50 -1.10 13.86
N GLU A 151 3.28 0.14 13.41
CA GLU A 151 2.02 0.87 13.55
C GLU A 151 0.97 0.47 12.50
N ASN A 152 1.37 -0.25 11.45
CA ASN A 152 0.46 -0.62 10.37
C ASN A 152 -0.42 -1.82 10.78
N VAL A 153 -1.70 -1.51 10.95
CA VAL A 153 -2.74 -2.47 11.36
C VAL A 153 -3.06 -3.53 10.31
N MET A 154 -2.67 -3.30 9.04
CA MET A 154 -2.91 -4.22 7.93
C MET A 154 -1.89 -5.36 7.86
N ARG A 155 -1.07 -5.52 8.91
CA ARG A 155 -0.12 -6.62 9.03
C ARG A 155 -0.83 -7.95 8.84
N VAL A 156 -0.69 -8.50 7.63
CA VAL A 156 -1.23 -9.81 7.29
C VAL A 156 -0.54 -10.85 8.17
N ALA A 157 -1.33 -11.71 8.81
CA ALA A 157 -0.79 -12.84 9.55
C ALA A 157 0.19 -13.61 8.64
N PRO A 158 1.34 -14.07 9.15
CA PRO A 158 2.31 -14.78 8.33
C PRO A 158 1.67 -16.07 7.79
N THR A 159 1.16 -16.02 6.56
CA THR A 159 0.88 -17.22 5.79
C THR A 159 2.24 -17.76 5.35
N ARG A 160 2.38 -19.09 5.33
CA ARG A 160 3.63 -19.73 4.93
C ARG A 160 4.00 -19.27 3.52
N GLY A 161 5.07 -18.47 3.41
CA GLY A 161 5.56 -17.95 2.13
C GLY A 161 5.30 -16.46 1.86
N PHE A 162 4.47 -15.76 2.65
CA PHE A 162 4.30 -14.31 2.46
C PHE A 162 5.53 -13.56 2.98
N SER A 163 6.09 -12.70 2.12
CA SER A 163 7.13 -11.73 2.45
C SER A 163 6.82 -10.44 1.72
N PRO A 164 6.91 -9.26 2.37
CA PRO A 164 6.76 -7.97 1.70
C PRO A 164 7.62 -7.86 0.44
N VAL A 165 8.87 -8.36 0.47
CA VAL A 165 9.77 -8.31 -0.69
C VAL A 165 9.22 -9.15 -1.86
N ARG A 166 8.79 -10.38 -1.59
CA ARG A 166 8.24 -11.28 -2.61
C ARG A 166 6.93 -10.74 -3.18
N PHE A 167 6.05 -10.24 -2.31
CA PHE A 167 4.78 -9.64 -2.73
C PHE A 167 4.99 -8.41 -3.61
N ARG A 168 5.90 -7.48 -3.22
CA ARG A 168 6.26 -6.32 -4.06
C ARG A 168 6.84 -6.75 -5.40
N GLY A 169 7.66 -7.80 -5.43
CA GLY A 169 8.18 -8.38 -6.68
C GLY A 169 7.06 -8.91 -7.59
N LEU A 170 6.08 -9.62 -7.04
CA LEU A 170 4.90 -10.09 -7.78
C LEU A 170 4.07 -8.94 -8.32
N VAL A 171 3.72 -7.95 -7.48
CA VAL A 171 2.94 -6.77 -7.90
C VAL A 171 3.67 -6.01 -9.01
N ASN A 172 4.97 -5.76 -8.86
CA ASN A 172 5.76 -5.10 -9.90
C ASN A 172 5.79 -5.91 -11.20
N SER A 173 5.88 -7.24 -11.12
CA SER A 173 5.82 -8.11 -12.30
C SER A 173 4.47 -8.02 -13.01
N ILE A 174 3.37 -8.05 -12.27
CA ILE A 174 2.00 -7.89 -12.81
C ILE A 174 1.89 -6.54 -13.53
N LEU A 175 2.25 -5.46 -12.84
CA LEU A 175 2.14 -4.09 -13.36
C LEU A 175 3.12 -3.78 -14.50
N SER A 176 4.20 -4.55 -14.67
CA SER A 176 5.17 -4.38 -15.76
C SER A 176 4.88 -5.25 -16.98
N THR A 177 4.30 -6.44 -16.78
CA THR A 177 3.95 -7.38 -17.87
C THR A 177 2.69 -6.90 -18.58
N GLU A 178 1.84 -6.19 -17.86
CA GLU A 178 0.69 -5.50 -18.42
C GLU A 178 1.10 -4.09 -18.84
N GLY A 179 1.46 -3.94 -20.11
CA GLY A 179 1.43 -2.61 -20.72
C GLY A 179 0.01 -2.08 -20.61
N ALA A 180 -0.17 -1.09 -19.72
CA ALA A 180 -1.30 -0.16 -19.61
C ALA A 180 -2.63 -0.63 -20.23
N ARG A 181 -3.62 -0.92 -19.39
CA ARG A 181 -5.02 -0.74 -19.79
C ARG A 181 -5.48 0.65 -19.37
#